data_AF-A0A9E6X2G4-F1
#
_entry.id   AF-A0A9E6X2G4-F1
#
_cell.length_a   1.000
_cell.length_b   1.000
_cell.length_c   1.000
_cell.angle_alpha   90.00
_cell.angle_beta   90.00
_cell.angle_gamma   90.00
#
_symmetry.space_group_name_H-M   'P 1'
#
loop_
_entity.id
_entity.type
_entity.pdbx_description
1 polymer ?
#
loop_
_entity_poly.entity_id
_entity_poly.type
_entity_poly.pdbx_seq_one_letter_code
_entity_poly.pdbx_strand_id
1 'polypeptide(L)'
;MTALLTLIGLAIVLILVVGLCAGGTIGANRGIGIRLPATRLSESAWRAGHRAALLPAIVGGGVVIVIAGVGLAYPDLQPAMQVIGIVLFLGTLTWATLCANNAARALADDRRDR
;
A
#
# COMPACT_ATOMS: atom_id res chain seq x y z
N MET A 1 10.11 20.72 -3.74
CA MET A 1 11.06 19.92 -2.94
C MET A 1 10.38 19.17 -1.79
N THR A 2 9.72 19.85 -0.85
CA THR A 2 9.08 19.21 0.33
C THR A 2 8.08 18.11 -0.05
N ALA A 3 7.21 18.34 -1.03
CA ALA A 3 6.22 17.36 -1.48
C ALA A 3 6.85 16.04 -1.99
N LEU A 4 7.99 16.10 -2.68
CA LEU A 4 8.69 14.90 -3.18
C LEU A 4 9.28 14.08 -2.03
N LEU A 5 9.86 14.75 -1.03
CA LEU A 5 10.33 14.09 0.19
C LEU A 5 9.17 13.45 0.96
N THR A 6 8.01 14.12 1.03
CA THR A 6 6.80 13.56 1.62
C THR A 6 6.34 12.30 0.88
N LEU A 7 6.36 12.30 -0.45
CA LEU A 7 5.99 11.11 -1.25
C LEU A 7 6.93 9.93 -0.97
N ILE A 8 8.23 10.16 -0.88
CA ILE A 8 9.21 9.12 -0.51
C ILE A 8 8.88 8.56 0.89
N GLY A 9 8.67 9.45 1.87
CA GLY A 9 8.31 9.05 3.23
C GLY A 9 7.02 8.23 3.28
N LEU A 10 5.96 8.66 2.57
CA LEU A 10 4.69 7.94 2.51
C LEU A 10 4.81 6.58 1.82
N ALA A 11 5.60 6.47 0.75
CA ALA A 11 5.87 5.20 0.07
C ALA A 11 6.61 4.21 0.99
N ILE A 12 7.62 4.67 1.71
CA ILE A 12 8.34 3.85 2.71
C ILE A 12 7.38 3.39 3.81
N VAL A 13 6.60 4.32 4.38
CA VAL A 13 5.62 3.99 5.44
C VAL A 13 4.60 2.98 4.93
N LEU A 14 4.09 3.13 3.71
CA LEU A 14 3.15 2.17 3.10
C LEU A 14 3.77 0.76 3.04
N ILE A 15 4.98 0.63 2.51
CA ILE A 15 5.69 -0.66 2.39
C ILE A 15 5.87 -1.30 3.78
N LEU A 16 6.36 -0.53 4.75
CA LEU A 16 6.61 -1.02 6.10
C LEU A 16 5.32 -1.44 6.80
N VAL A 17 4.27 -0.61 6.77
CA VAL A 17 2.99 -0.92 7.41
C VAL A 17 2.36 -2.16 6.80
N VAL A 18 2.31 -2.26 5.46
CA VAL A 18 1.76 -3.45 4.78
C VAL A 18 2.59 -4.69 5.13
N GLY A 19 3.93 -4.58 5.17
CA GLY A 19 4.85 -5.60 5.66
C GLY A 19 4.52 -6.11 7.07
N LEU A 20 4.40 -5.19 8.02
CA LEU A 20 4.11 -5.50 9.42
C LEU A 20 2.71 -6.10 9.61
N CYS A 21 1.72 -5.65 8.84
CA CYS A 21 0.38 -6.24 8.85
C CYS A 21 0.37 -7.65 8.23
N ALA A 22 1.08 -7.85 7.13
CA ALA A 22 1.20 -9.15 6.47
C ALA A 22 1.92 -10.19 7.34
N GLY A 23 2.94 -9.75 8.10
CA GLY A 23 3.66 -10.55 9.09
C GLY A 23 2.89 -10.78 10.40
N GLY A 24 1.79 -10.05 10.63
CA GLY A 24 0.98 -10.17 11.85
C GLY A 24 1.50 -9.40 13.06
N THR A 25 2.54 -8.57 12.89
CA THR A 25 3.04 -7.65 13.94
C THR A 25 2.01 -6.57 14.25
N ILE A 26 1.32 -6.07 13.21
CA ILE A 26 0.16 -5.17 13.34
C ILE A 26 -1.08 -6.00 13.03
N GLY A 27 -1.93 -6.25 14.03
CA GLY A 27 -3.19 -6.97 13.88
C GLY A 27 -4.36 -6.06 13.52
N ALA A 28 -5.51 -6.65 13.17
CA ALA A 28 -6.68 -5.93 12.63
C ALA A 28 -7.24 -4.81 13.53
N ASN A 29 -6.99 -4.88 14.84
CA ASN A 29 -7.49 -3.92 15.83
C ASN A 29 -6.51 -2.77 16.16
N ARG A 30 -5.31 -2.73 15.57
CA ARG A 30 -4.25 -1.75 15.92
C ARG A 30 -4.33 -0.40 15.19
N GLY A 31 -5.50 -0.03 14.66
CA GLY A 31 -5.78 1.32 14.13
C GLY A 31 -5.12 1.70 12.80
N ILE A 32 -4.14 0.95 12.30
CA ILE A 32 -3.34 1.26 11.10
C ILE A 32 -3.44 0.11 10.08
N GLY A 33 -3.50 0.40 8.78
CA GLY A 33 -3.52 -0.59 7.68
C GLY A 33 -4.72 -0.43 6.73
N ILE A 34 -4.94 -1.40 5.83
CA ILE A 34 -6.07 -1.41 4.90
C ILE A 34 -7.31 -1.95 5.64
N ARG A 35 -8.19 -1.04 6.11
CA ARG A 35 -9.28 -1.34 7.05
C ARG A 35 -10.66 -1.47 6.40
N LEU A 36 -10.77 -2.32 5.40
CA LEU A 36 -12.04 -2.66 4.78
C LEU A 36 -12.84 -3.64 5.66
N PRO A 37 -14.17 -3.75 5.49
CA PRO A 37 -14.96 -4.77 6.19
C PRO A 37 -14.39 -6.18 6.01
N ALA A 38 -14.05 -6.56 4.76
CA ALA A 38 -13.52 -7.89 4.43
C ALA A 38 -12.17 -8.18 5.13
N THR A 39 -11.25 -7.22 5.16
CA THR A 39 -9.93 -7.42 5.79
C THR A 39 -9.98 -7.45 7.31
N ARG A 40 -11.07 -6.98 7.93
CA ARG A 40 -11.27 -6.95 9.39
C ARG A 40 -12.10 -8.10 9.95
N LEU A 41 -12.62 -9.00 9.10
CA LEU A 41 -13.46 -10.12 9.54
C LEU A 41 -12.74 -11.07 10.50
N SER A 42 -11.44 -11.27 10.28
CA SER A 42 -10.60 -12.12 11.11
C SER A 42 -9.14 -11.76 10.98
N GLU A 43 -8.31 -12.20 11.93
CA GLU A 43 -6.85 -12.04 11.85
C GLU A 43 -6.25 -12.77 10.63
N SER A 44 -6.86 -13.88 10.20
CA SER A 44 -6.46 -14.57 8.98
C SER A 44 -6.80 -13.78 7.71
N ALA A 45 -7.98 -13.14 7.64
CA ALA A 45 -8.37 -12.27 6.52
C ALA A 45 -7.50 -11.01 6.47
N TRP A 46 -7.15 -10.46 7.64
CA TRP A 46 -6.22 -9.36 7.78
C TRP A 46 -4.86 -9.69 7.16
N ARG A 47 -4.25 -10.81 7.57
CA ARG A 47 -2.94 -11.24 7.08
C ARG A 47 -2.99 -11.63 5.60
N ALA A 48 -4.04 -12.33 5.15
CA ALA A 48 -4.20 -12.71 3.75
C ALA A 48 -4.33 -11.47 2.86
N GLY A 49 -5.17 -10.50 3.24
CA GLY A 49 -5.33 -9.24 2.52
C GLY A 49 -4.02 -8.46 2.44
N HIS A 50 -3.32 -8.29 3.56
CA HIS A 50 -2.05 -7.54 3.56
C HIS A 50 -0.92 -8.28 2.83
N ARG A 51 -0.87 -9.62 2.86
CA ARG A 51 0.05 -10.39 2.02
C ARG A 51 -0.20 -10.15 0.53
N ALA A 52 -1.46 -10.11 0.09
CA ALA A 52 -1.80 -9.78 -1.29
C ALA A 52 -1.47 -8.32 -1.67
N ALA A 53 -1.50 -7.40 -0.69
CA ALA A 53 -1.12 -6.01 -0.89
C ALA A 53 0.39 -5.74 -0.90
N LEU A 54 1.23 -6.71 -0.51
CA LEU A 54 2.69 -6.52 -0.46
C LEU A 54 3.28 -6.19 -1.84
N LEU A 55 2.90 -6.95 -2.86
CA LEU A 55 3.44 -6.74 -4.20
C LEU A 55 3.05 -5.34 -4.74
N PRO A 56 1.77 -4.92 -4.70
CA PRO A 56 1.40 -3.54 -5.02
C PRO A 56 2.18 -2.49 -4.22
N ALA A 57 2.34 -2.68 -2.91
CA ALA A 57 3.02 -1.72 -2.05
C ALA A 57 4.51 -1.58 -2.40
N ILE A 58 5.21 -2.70 -2.60
CA ILE A 58 6.65 -2.71 -2.94
C ILE A 58 6.89 -2.15 -4.34
N VAL A 59 6.14 -2.64 -5.33
CA VAL A 59 6.33 -2.22 -6.73
C VAL A 59 5.89 -0.77 -6.90
N GLY A 60 4.66 -0.42 -6.51
CA GLY A 60 4.13 0.92 -6.66
C GLY A 60 4.87 1.95 -5.79
N GLY A 61 5.16 1.59 -4.54
CA GLY A 61 5.96 2.43 -3.63
C GLY A 61 7.39 2.65 -4.15
N GLY A 62 8.03 1.60 -4.68
CA GLY A 62 9.36 1.69 -5.29
C GLY A 62 9.38 2.64 -6.50
N VAL A 63 8.39 2.54 -7.39
CA VAL A 63 8.26 3.45 -8.54
C VAL A 63 8.06 4.90 -8.08
N VAL A 64 7.21 5.14 -7.07
CA VAL A 64 7.00 6.48 -6.50
C VAL A 64 8.30 7.06 -5.94
N ILE A 65 9.10 6.25 -5.23
CA ILE A 65 10.40 6.67 -4.71
C ILE A 65 11.35 7.08 -5.84
N VAL A 66 11.42 6.30 -6.92
CA VAL A 66 12.27 6.61 -8.09
C VAL A 66 11.82 7.91 -8.75
N ILE A 67 10.52 8.08 -9.02
CA ILE A 67 9.98 9.29 -9.65
C ILE A 67 10.23 10.52 -8.79
N ALA A 68 10.03 10.40 -7.48
CA ALA A 68 10.32 11.49 -6.55
C ALA A 68 11.83 11.82 -6.51
N GLY A 69 12.70 10.80 -6.55
CA GLY A 69 14.15 10.96 -6.63
C GLY A 69 14.59 11.69 -7.90
N VAL A 70 14.02 11.37 -9.06
CA VAL A 70 14.27 12.09 -10.32
C VAL A 70 13.86 13.56 -10.19
N GLY A 71 12.70 13.86 -9.61
CA GLY A 71 12.26 15.24 -9.39
C GLY A 71 13.11 16.04 -8.38
N LEU A 72 13.87 15.35 -7.52
CA LEU A 72 14.84 15.98 -6.63
C LEU A 72 16.19 16.20 -7.31
N ALA A 73 16.61 15.29 -8.19
CA ALA A 73 17.86 15.38 -8.93
C ALA A 73 17.82 16.41 -10.08
N TYR A 74 16.64 16.64 -10.66
CA TYR A 74 16.44 17.53 -11.81
C TYR A 74 15.38 18.61 -11.49
N PRO A 75 15.78 19.82 -11.04
CA PRO A 75 14.86 20.88 -10.61
C PRO A 75 13.84 21.29 -11.66
N ASP A 76 14.21 21.30 -12.94
CA ASP A 76 13.32 21.67 -14.05
C ASP A 76 12.16 20.68 -14.23
N LEU A 77 12.35 19.42 -13.82
CA LEU A 77 11.33 18.38 -13.90
C LEU A 77 10.47 18.29 -12.62
N GLN A 78 10.82 19.05 -11.57
CA GLN A 78 10.21 18.91 -10.26
C GLN A 78 8.67 19.04 -10.26
N PRO A 79 8.04 20.02 -10.93
CA PRO A 79 6.58 20.13 -10.94
C PRO A 79 5.91 18.92 -11.61
N ALA A 80 6.47 18.44 -12.72
CA ALA A 80 5.95 17.29 -13.45
C ALA A 80 6.10 15.99 -12.63
N MET A 81 7.29 15.75 -12.07
CA MET A 81 7.55 14.57 -11.24
C MET A 81 6.70 14.55 -9.97
N GLN A 82 6.37 15.73 -9.41
CA GLN A 82 5.46 15.82 -8.27
C GLN A 82 4.04 15.36 -8.64
N VAL A 83 3.49 15.84 -9.76
CA VAL A 83 2.14 15.42 -10.21
C VAL A 83 2.11 13.93 -10.53
N ILE A 84 3.10 13.45 -11.29
CA ILE A 84 3.22 12.02 -11.65
C ILE A 84 3.34 11.16 -10.38
N GLY A 85 4.19 11.57 -9.44
CA GLY A 85 4.37 10.86 -8.17
C GLY A 85 3.09 10.76 -7.34
N ILE A 86 2.29 11.84 -7.27
CA ILE A 86 0.99 11.83 -6.59
C ILE A 86 0.03 10.84 -7.26
N VAL A 87 -0.10 10.91 -8.58
CA VAL A 87 -1.01 10.02 -9.35
C VAL A 87 -0.61 8.56 -9.16
N LEU A 88 0.69 8.25 -9.27
CA LEU A 88 1.20 6.89 -9.07
C LEU A 88 1.01 6.41 -7.63
N PHE A 89 1.19 7.28 -6.64
CA PHE A 89 0.97 6.91 -5.24
C PHE A 89 -0.50 6.60 -4.96
N LEU A 90 -1.43 7.42 -5.45
CA LEU A 90 -2.87 7.16 -5.34
C LEU A 90 -3.24 5.85 -6.06
N GLY A 91 -2.73 5.63 -7.27
CA GLY A 91 -2.92 4.37 -8.01
C GLY A 91 -2.39 3.15 -7.24
N THR A 92 -1.23 3.29 -6.58
CA THR A 92 -0.64 2.25 -5.72
C THR A 92 -1.55 1.92 -4.54
N LEU A 93 -2.08 2.94 -3.86
CA LEU A 93 -3.02 2.75 -2.75
C LEU A 93 -4.30 2.02 -3.21
N THR A 94 -4.85 2.43 -4.36
CA THR A 94 -6.02 1.77 -4.95
C THR A 94 -5.73 0.31 -5.28
N TRP A 95 -4.62 0.03 -5.97
CA TRP A 95 -4.24 -1.34 -6.34
C TRP A 95 -4.03 -2.23 -5.11
N ALA A 96 -3.26 -1.76 -4.13
CA ALA A 96 -3.04 -2.46 -2.86
C ALA A 96 -4.37 -2.76 -2.14
N THR A 97 -5.28 -1.79 -2.11
CA THR A 97 -6.60 -1.91 -1.48
C THR A 97 -7.47 -2.95 -2.18
N LEU A 98 -7.49 -2.96 -3.52
CA LEU A 98 -8.25 -3.93 -4.31
C LEU A 98 -7.70 -5.36 -4.10
N CYS A 99 -6.39 -5.54 -4.17
CA CYS A 99 -5.75 -6.84 -3.91
C CYS A 99 -6.06 -7.35 -2.50
N ALA A 100 -5.96 -6.47 -1.49
CA ALA A 100 -6.28 -6.84 -0.11
C ALA A 100 -7.75 -7.25 0.06
N ASN A 101 -8.67 -6.48 -0.52
CA ASN A 101 -10.10 -6.76 -0.46
C ASN A 101 -10.45 -8.11 -1.11
N ASN A 102 -9.91 -8.35 -2.31
CA ASN A 102 -10.21 -9.56 -3.08
C ASN A 102 -9.67 -10.80 -2.36
N ALA A 103 -8.44 -10.74 -1.85
CA ALA A 103 -7.87 -11.85 -1.09
C ALA A 103 -8.61 -12.14 0.22
N ALA A 104 -9.06 -11.10 0.93
CA ALA A 104 -9.84 -11.27 2.15
C ALA A 104 -11.24 -11.86 1.88
N ARG A 105 -11.89 -11.47 0.78
CA ARG A 105 -13.19 -12.02 0.34
C ARG A 105 -13.07 -13.49 -0.07
N ALA A 106 -12.06 -13.83 -0.88
CA ALA A 106 -11.83 -15.21 -1.29
C ALA A 106 -11.65 -16.16 -0.09
N LEU A 107 -11.00 -15.69 0.98
CA LEU A 107 -10.87 -16.46 2.22
C LEU A 107 -12.19 -16.61 2.98
N ALA A 108 -13.08 -15.62 2.91
CA ALA A 108 -14.40 -15.69 3.55
C ALA A 108 -15.31 -16.67 2.79
N ASP A 109 -15.24 -16.67 1.47
CA ASP A 109 -16.03 -17.57 0.62
C ASP A 109 -15.59 -19.04 0.81
N ASP A 110 -14.28 -19.33 0.81
CA ASP A 110 -13.74 -20.69 1.11
C ASP A 110 -14.16 -21.24 2.47
N ARG A 111 -14.43 -20.37 3.46
CA ARG A 111 -14.94 -20.80 4.77
C ARG A 111 -16.43 -21.09 4.80
N ARG A 112 -17.18 -20.54 3.85
CA ARG A 112 -18.64 -20.73 3.75
C ARG A 112 -18.99 -22.06 3.08
N ASP A 113 -18.13 -22.51 2.19
CA ASP A 113 -18.32 -23.73 1.39
C ASP A 113 -17.77 -25.00 2.07
N ARG A 114 -17.19 -24.88 3.28
CA ARG A 114 -16.72 -25.99 4.14
C ARG A 114 -17.68 -26.24 5.28
#